data_AF-A0A958J2X4-F1
#
_entry.id   AF-A0A958J2X4-F1
#
_cell.length_a   1.000
_cell.length_b   1.000
_cell.length_c   1.000
_cell.angle_alpha   90.00
_cell.angle_beta   90.00
_cell.angle_gamma   90.00
#
_symmetry.space_group_name_H-M   'P 1'
#
loop_
_entity.id
_entity.type
_entity.pdbx_description
1 polymer ?
#
loop_
_entity_poly.entity_id
_entity_poly.type
_entity_poly.pdbx_seq_one_letter_code
_entity_poly.pdbx_strand_id
1 'polypeptide(L)' 'MSSRVGELLIRTGLITPEQHEKAQEVQKNQGGGFIGNHLVELGYLTQDDLLQTVSQQYGVP' A
#
# COMPACT_ATOMS: atom_id res chain seq x y z
N MET A 1 -6.47 -13.68 1.55
CA MET A 1 -7.49 -12.61 1.50
C MET A 1 -6.77 -11.26 1.64
N SER A 2 -5.91 -10.92 0.68
CA SER A 2 -4.62 -10.28 1.05
C SER A 2 -4.32 -8.92 0.43
N SER A 3 -5.23 -8.27 -0.32
CA SER A 3 -4.83 -7.10 -1.15
C SER A 3 -5.81 -5.93 -1.17
N ARG A 4 -6.60 -5.72 -0.11
CA ARG A 4 -7.57 -4.60 -0.08
C ARG A 4 -6.91 -3.22 -0.05
N VAL A 5 -5.78 -3.07 0.66
CA VAL A 5 -5.08 -1.76 0.77
C VAL A 5 -4.52 -1.35 -0.59
N GLY A 6 -3.85 -2.26 -1.30
CA GLY A 6 -3.26 -1.95 -2.61
C GLY A 6 -4.29 -1.48 -3.63
N GLU A 7 -5.42 -2.20 -3.74
CA GLU A 7 -6.53 -1.79 -4.62
C GLU A 7 -7.19 -0.48 -4.16
N LEU A 8 -7.31 -0.26 -2.85
CA LEU A 8 -7.86 0.99 -2.32
C LEU A 8 -6.96 2.19 -2.63
N LEU A 9 -5.64 2.03 -2.51
CA LEU A 9 -4.66 3.07 -2.86
C LEU A 9 -4.73 3.42 -4.35
N ILE A 10 -4.94 2.42 -5.23
CA ILE A 10 -5.15 2.67 -6.67
C ILE A 10 -6.47 3.42 -6.89
N ARG A 11 -7.56 2.97 -6.26
CA ARG A 11 -8.89 3.57 -6.42
C ARG A 11 -8.98 5.01 -5.89
N THR A 12 -8.18 5.35 -4.88
CA THR A 12 -8.08 6.71 -4.32
C THR A 12 -7.11 7.59 -5.11
N GLY A 13 -6.38 7.03 -6.08
CA GLY A 13 -5.41 7.76 -6.90
C GLY A 13 -4.11 8.08 -6.16
N LEU A 14 -3.86 7.47 -4.99
CA LEU A 14 -2.64 7.65 -4.21
C LEU A 14 -1.44 6.94 -4.85
N ILE A 15 -1.68 5.83 -5.55
CA ILE A 15 -0.67 5.10 -6.31
C ILE A 15 -1.23 4.67 -7.66
N THR A 16 -0.33 4.36 -8.58
CA THR A 16 -0.64 3.77 -9.89
C THR A 16 -0.60 2.23 -9.85
N PRO A 17 -1.27 1.53 -10.79
CA PRO A 17 -1.16 0.09 -10.93
C PRO A 17 0.29 -0.38 -11.09
N GLU A 18 1.12 0.35 -11.83
CA GLU A 18 2.54 0.00 -12.02
C GLU A 18 3.34 0.11 -10.72
N GLN A 19 3.09 1.14 -9.90
CA GLN A 19 3.72 1.29 -8.59
C GLN A 19 3.29 0.20 -7.61
N HIS A 20 2.01 -0.19 -7.65
CA HIS A 20 1.50 -1.29 -6.85
C HIS A 20 2.15 -2.63 -7.24
N GLU A 21 2.28 -2.90 -8.54
CA GLU A 21 2.92 -4.12 -9.04
C GLU A 21 4.39 -4.17 -8.61
N LYS A 22 5.11 -3.04 -8.67
CA LYS A 22 6.49 -2.93 -8.19
C LYS A 22 6.61 -3.21 -6.69
N ALA A 23 5.71 -2.65 -5.89
CA ALA A 23 5.68 -2.93 -4.46
C ALA A 23 5.34 -4.40 -4.15
N GLN A 24 4.48 -5.04 -4.95
CA GLN A 24 4.19 -6.47 -4.84
C GLN A 24 5.41 -7.34 -5.16
N GLU A 25 6.21 -6.99 -6.17
CA GLU A 25 7.46 -7.69 -6.47
C GLU A 25 8.42 -7.62 -5.27
N VAL A 26 8.62 -6.42 -4.73
CA VAL A 26 9.49 -6.20 -3.57
C VAL A 26 8.97 -6.99 -2.36
N GLN A 27 7.66 -6.95 -2.10
CA GLN A 27 7.01 -7.71 -1.03
C GLN A 27 7.27 -9.21 -1.13
N LYS A 28 7.10 -9.78 -2.33
CA LYS A 28 7.33 -11.20 -2.57
C LYS A 28 8.80 -11.55 -2.36
N ASN A 29 9.71 -10.70 -2.83
CA ASN A 29 11.15 -10.90 -2.69
C ASN A 29 11.63 -10.78 -1.24
N GLN A 30 10.99 -9.93 -0.43
CA GLN A 30 11.30 -9.77 1.00
C GLN A 30 10.59 -10.77 1.91
N GLY A 31 9.81 -11.71 1.36
CA GLY A 31 9.16 -12.78 2.11
C GLY A 31 7.79 -12.44 2.68
N GLY A 32 7.13 -11.38 2.19
CA GLY A 32 5.78 -10.97 2.58
C GLY A 32 5.77 -9.64 3.34
N GLY A 33 4.79 -9.47 4.23
CA GLY A 33 4.62 -8.23 5.01
C GLY A 33 3.49 -7.34 4.49
N PHE A 34 3.43 -6.10 4.98
CA PHE A 34 2.39 -5.16 4.60
C PHE A 34 2.82 -4.33 3.38
N ILE A 35 2.06 -4.43 2.28
CA ILE A 35 2.44 -3.76 1.02
C ILE A 35 2.53 -2.24 1.14
N GLY A 36 1.74 -1.64 2.04
CA GLY A 36 1.78 -0.22 2.32
C GLY A 36 3.16 0.25 2.79
N ASN A 37 3.85 -0.55 3.60
CA ASN A 37 5.20 -0.21 4.06
C ASN A 37 6.18 -0.15 2.88
N HIS A 38 6.11 -1.11 1.96
CA HIS A 38 6.97 -1.11 0.79
C HIS A 38 6.65 0.01 -0.19
N LEU A 39 5.38 0.41 -0.30
CA LEU A 39 5.00 1.60 -1.08
C LEU A 39 5.62 2.87 -0.50
N VAL A 40 5.73 2.97 0.83
CA VAL A 40 6.42 4.08 1.51
C VAL A 40 7.93 4.00 1.34
N GLU A 41 8.52 2.82 1.52
CA GLU A 41 9.96 2.59 1.33
C GLU A 41 10.42 2.87 -0.11
N LEU A 42 9.57 2.58 -1.09
CA LEU A 42 9.80 2.89 -2.51
C LEU A 42 9.55 4.36 -2.86
N GLY A 43 9.02 5.16 -1.93
CA GLY A 43 8.70 6.57 -2.13
C GLY A 43 7.46 6.81 -3.00
N TYR A 44 6.62 5.79 -3.21
CA TYR A 44 5.38 5.90 -3.97
C TYR A 44 4.21 6.41 -3.14
N LEU A 45 4.30 6.28 -1.82
CA LEU A 45 3.28 6.70 -0.88
C LEU A 45 3.95 7.40 0.31
N THR A 46 3.29 8.38 0.91
CA THR A 46 3.76 8.97 2.16
C THR A 46 3.27 8.18 3.36
N GLN A 47 3.96 8.33 4.50
CA GLN A 47 3.53 7.67 5.73
C GLN A 47 2.18 8.19 6.22
N ASP A 48 1.87 9.47 6.01
CA ASP A 48 0.58 10.08 6.33
C ASP A 48 -0.56 9.53 5.47
N ASP A 49 -0.35 9.41 4.15
CA ASP A 49 -1.34 8.83 3.23
C ASP A 49 -1.61 7.36 3.55
N LEU A 50 -0.56 6.64 3.95
CA LEU A 50 -0.70 5.27 4.38
C LEU A 50 -1.54 5.17 5.67
N LEU A 51 -1.24 6.01 6.67
CA LEU A 51 -1.98 6.08 7.93
C LEU A 51 -3.46 6.40 7.68
N GLN A 52 -3.77 7.40 6.86
CA GLN A 52 -5.14 7.74 6.48
C GLN A 52 -5.86 6.55 5.84
N THR A 53 -5.21 5.89 4.88
CA THR A 53 -5.79 4.73 4.18
C THR A 53 -6.03 3.55 5.13
N VAL A 54 -5.09 3.29 6.02
CA VAL A 54 -5.21 2.22 7.04
C VAL A 54 -6.31 2.54 8.02
N SER A 55 -6.40 3.77 8.53
CA SER A 55 -7.48 4.20 9.42
C SER A 55 -8.85 4.05 8.75
N GLN A 56 -8.98 4.42 7.47
CA GLN A 56 -10.21 4.21 6.69
C GLN A 56 -10.57 2.73 6.54
N GLN A 57 -9.58 1.86 6.34
CA GLN A 57 -9.83 0.43 6.13
C GLN A 57 -10.03 -0.37 7.42
N TYR A 58 -9.38 0.03 8.51
CA TYR A 58 -9.41 -0.65 9.81
C TYR A 58 -10.35 0.01 10.82
N GLY A 59 -10.93 1.17 10.50
CA GLY A 59 -12.04 1.78 11.23
C GLY A 59 -11.73 2.09 12.68
N VAL A 60 -10.49 2.48 12.99
CA VAL A 60 -10.12 2.92 14.35
C VAL A 60 -10.41 4.42 14.42
N PRO A 61 -11.41 4.85 15.21
CA PRO A 61 -11.71 6.27 15.42
C PRO A 61 -10.61 7.00 16.19
#